data_AF-A0A170V8N5-F1
#
_entry.id   AF-A0A170V8N5-F1
#
_cell.length_a   1.000
_cell.length_b   1.000
_cell.length_c   1.000
_cell.angle_alpha   90.00
_cell.angle_beta   90.00
_cell.angle_gamma   90.00
#
_symmetry.space_group_name_H-M   'P 1'
#
loop_
_entity.id
_entity.type
_entity.pdbx_description
1 polymer ?
#
loop_
_entity_poly.entity_id
_entity_poly.type
_entity_poly.pdbx_seq_one_letter_code
_entity_poly.pdbx_strand_id
1 'polypeptide(L)'
;MLKARRVAPQDTVLLYNIALVLQKLATQILKDDKSTLDVVLQAVHELTLSQKYFQYLSVYGDRMKYDVGAAGVEARQCQDLLSQAQYHVARARRTDEEEKQLRAKQEQERAAFRLKQMQLQKLQEEKKSA
;
A
#
# COMPACT_ATOMS: atom_id res chain seq x y z
N MET A 1 16.66 -13.48 1.84
CA MET A 1 15.46 -14.31 1.60
C MET A 1 15.20 -14.60 0.11
N LEU A 2 15.24 -13.63 -0.81
CA LEU A 2 15.04 -13.88 -2.26
C LEU A 2 16.04 -14.87 -2.90
N LYS A 3 17.29 -14.94 -2.41
CA LYS A 3 18.32 -15.89 -2.90
C LYS A 3 18.01 -17.35 -2.56
N ALA A 4 17.36 -17.63 -1.42
CA ALA A 4 17.06 -19.00 -0.99
C ALA A 4 15.96 -19.65 -1.86
N ARG A 5 15.03 -18.84 -2.37
CA ARG A 5 13.93 -19.28 -3.24
C ARG A 5 14.40 -19.77 -4.62
N ARG A 6 15.57 -19.32 -5.09
CA ARG A 6 16.22 -19.84 -6.32
C ARG A 6 16.92 -21.19 -6.09
N VAL A 7 17.25 -21.52 -4.84
CA VAL A 7 18.03 -22.72 -4.49
C VAL A 7 17.11 -23.88 -4.06
N ALA A 8 15.97 -23.60 -3.43
CA ALA A 8 14.96 -24.59 -3.08
C ALA A 8 13.54 -23.99 -3.10
N PRO A 9 12.91 -23.84 -4.28
CA PRO A 9 11.57 -23.23 -4.41
C PRO A 9 10.43 -24.04 -3.74
N GLN A 10 10.70 -25.30 -3.37
CA GLN A 10 9.75 -26.23 -2.74
C GLN A 10 9.99 -26.41 -1.23
N ASP A 11 10.93 -25.65 -0.62
CA ASP A 11 11.12 -25.73 0.83
C ASP A 11 9.95 -25.06 1.55
N THR A 12 9.09 -25.89 2.12
CA THR A 12 7.89 -25.50 2.85
C THR A 12 8.22 -24.65 4.08
N VAL A 13 9.40 -24.80 4.68
CA VAL A 13 9.85 -23.98 5.83
C VAL A 13 10.19 -22.56 5.39
N LEU A 14 10.90 -22.43 4.27
CA LEU A 14 11.20 -21.11 3.70
C LEU A 14 9.93 -20.40 3.27
N LEU A 15 8.98 -21.12 2.67
CA LEU A 15 7.70 -20.55 2.27
C LEU A 15 6.88 -20.08 3.48
N TYR A 16 6.85 -20.85 4.56
CA TYR A 16 6.18 -20.48 5.82
C TYR A 16 6.78 -19.19 6.40
N ASN A 17 8.11 -19.12 6.49
CA ASN A 17 8.80 -17.95 7.03
C ASN A 17 8.59 -16.69 6.17
N ILE A 18 8.58 -16.84 4.84
CA ILE A 18 8.27 -15.74 3.93
C ILE A 18 6.83 -15.25 4.15
N ALA A 19 5.86 -16.17 4.25
CA ALA A 19 4.46 -15.83 4.50
C ALA A 19 4.30 -15.07 5.82
N LEU A 20 4.96 -15.53 6.89
CA LEU A 20 4.89 -14.89 8.21
C LEU A 20 5.50 -13.48 8.21
N VAL A 21 6.63 -13.28 7.53
CA VAL A 21 7.25 -11.95 7.42
C VAL A 21 6.35 -10.99 6.64
N LEU A 22 5.79 -11.44 5.51
CA LEU A 22 4.86 -10.64 4.71
C LEU A 22 3.61 -10.24 5.50
N GLN A 23 3.02 -11.19 6.24
CA GLN A 23 1.85 -10.93 7.09
C GLN A 23 2.16 -9.88 8.17
N LYS A 24 3.30 -10.00 8.86
CA LYS A 24 3.69 -9.05 9.92
C LYS A 24 3.94 -7.66 9.37
N LEU A 25 4.67 -7.55 8.26
CA LEU A 25 4.96 -6.26 7.62
C LEU A 25 3.68 -5.60 7.12
N ALA A 26 2.84 -6.34 6.39
CA ALA A 26 1.57 -5.83 5.89
C ALA A 26 0.66 -5.37 7.04
N THR A 27 0.60 -6.11 8.13
CA THR A 27 -0.20 -5.74 9.31
C THR A 27 0.30 -4.45 9.97
N GLN A 28 1.63 -4.25 10.04
CA GLN A 28 2.19 -3.01 10.56
C GLN A 28 1.83 -1.82 9.68
N ILE A 29 1.93 -1.97 8.35
CA ILE A 29 1.55 -0.93 7.38
C ILE A 29 0.07 -0.58 7.47
N LEU A 30 -0.81 -1.58 7.55
CA LEU A 30 -2.26 -1.34 7.65
C LEU A 30 -2.63 -0.55 8.92
N LYS A 31 -1.92 -0.80 10.03
CA LYS A 31 -2.12 -0.07 11.30
C LYS A 31 -1.53 1.34 11.30
N ASP A 32 -0.64 1.67 10.38
CA ASP A 32 -0.06 3.00 10.29
C ASP A 32 -0.99 3.95 9.51
N ASP A 33 -1.47 4.97 10.21
CA ASP A 33 -2.38 5.98 9.66
C ASP A 33 -1.69 6.96 8.71
N LYS A 34 -0.35 7.01 8.71
CA LYS A 34 0.45 7.90 7.85
C LYS A 34 0.87 7.25 6.52
N SER A 35 0.59 5.96 6.35
CA SER A 35 0.95 5.25 5.12
C SER A 35 0.16 5.77 3.91
N THR A 36 0.85 5.95 2.79
CA THR A 36 0.25 6.43 1.54
C THR A 36 -0.65 5.36 0.90
N LEU A 37 -1.54 5.77 -0.01
CA LEU A 37 -2.44 4.86 -0.71
C LEU A 37 -1.70 3.70 -1.38
N ASP A 38 -0.60 3.98 -2.09
CA ASP A 38 0.18 2.96 -2.79
C ASP A 38 0.76 1.90 -1.83
N VAL A 39 1.32 2.37 -0.70
CA VAL A 39 1.89 1.50 0.34
C VAL A 39 0.82 0.63 1.00
N VAL A 40 -0.38 1.18 1.26
CA VAL A 40 -1.53 0.42 1.78
C VAL A 40 -2.00 -0.64 0.78
N LEU A 41 -2.08 -0.30 -0.51
CA LEU A 41 -2.47 -1.26 -1.57
C LEU A 41 -1.43 -2.38 -1.73
N GLN A 42 -0.14 -2.05 -1.66
CA GLN A 42 0.93 -3.04 -1.68
C GLN A 42 0.84 -3.97 -0.47
N ALA A 43 0.59 -3.46 0.74
CA ALA A 43 0.42 -4.27 1.93
C ALA A 43 -0.77 -5.24 1.82
N VAL A 44 -1.89 -4.80 1.23
CA VAL A 44 -3.04 -5.68 0.95
C VAL A 44 -2.65 -6.81 0.00
N HIS A 45 -1.86 -6.50 -1.05
CA HIS A 45 -1.36 -7.50 -1.98
C HIS A 45 -0.42 -8.51 -1.31
N GLU A 46 0.52 -8.04 -0.48
CA GLU A 46 1.44 -8.88 0.28
C GLU A 46 0.72 -9.78 1.28
N LEU A 47 -0.31 -9.26 1.96
CA LEU A 47 -1.16 -10.03 2.86
C LEU A 47 -1.98 -11.09 2.11
N THR A 48 -2.48 -10.77 0.91
CA THR A 48 -3.17 -11.73 0.03
C THR A 48 -2.22 -12.85 -0.42
N LEU A 49 -0.97 -12.52 -0.73
CA LEU A 49 0.04 -13.50 -1.10
C LEU A 49 0.40 -14.41 0.08
N SER A 50 0.55 -13.83 1.28
CA SER A 50 0.78 -14.57 2.52
C SER A 50 -0.36 -15.55 2.80
N GLN A 51 -1.62 -15.12 2.67
CA GLN A 51 -2.79 -15.99 2.81
C GLN A 51 -2.71 -17.21 1.87
N LYS A 52 -2.39 -17.00 0.59
CA LYS A 52 -2.26 -18.08 -0.40
C LYS A 52 -1.14 -19.05 -0.04
N TYR A 53 -0.01 -18.54 0.46
CA TYR A 53 1.07 -19.40 0.93
C TYR A 53 0.66 -20.22 2.15
N PHE A 54 0.00 -19.63 3.13
CA PHE A 54 -0.50 -20.37 4.29
C PHE A 54 -1.56 -21.42 3.92
N GLN A 55 -2.48 -21.11 2.99
CA GLN A 55 -3.44 -22.08 2.46
C GLN A 55 -2.76 -23.25 1.74
N TYR A 56 -1.73 -22.96 0.94
CA TYR A 56 -0.94 -24.01 0.30
C TYR A 56 -0.23 -24.88 1.34
N LEU A 57 0.42 -24.25 2.32
CA LEU A 57 1.17 -24.91 3.39
C LEU A 57 0.28 -25.70 4.35
N SER A 58 -1.00 -25.33 4.50
CA SER A 58 -1.97 -26.07 5.34
C SER A 58 -2.44 -27.38 4.68
N VAL A 59 -2.33 -27.50 3.35
CA VAL A 59 -2.74 -28.69 2.59
C VAL A 59 -1.54 -29.56 2.21
N TYR A 60 -0.48 -28.94 1.71
CA TYR A 60 0.69 -29.61 1.13
C TYR A 60 1.93 -29.54 2.04
N GLY A 61 1.74 -29.13 3.29
CA GLY A 61 2.83 -28.96 4.23
C GLY A 61 3.44 -30.25 4.74
N ASP A 62 4.76 -30.23 4.92
CA ASP A 62 5.48 -31.31 5.59
C ASP A 62 5.29 -31.20 7.12
N ARG A 63 4.43 -32.07 7.67
CA ARG A 63 4.11 -32.15 9.10
C ARG A 63 5.33 -32.44 9.98
N MET A 64 6.43 -32.94 9.41
CA MET A 64 7.67 -33.18 10.16
C MET A 64 8.53 -31.92 10.32
N LYS A 65 8.26 -30.85 9.55
CA LYS A 65 9.08 -29.64 9.53
C LYS A 65 8.45 -28.44 10.24
N TYR A 66 7.12 -28.37 10.29
CA TYR A 66 6.38 -27.34 11.02
C TYR A 66 4.93 -27.80 11.26
N ASP A 67 4.23 -27.09 12.16
CA ASP A 67 2.82 -27.36 12.42
C ASP A 67 1.95 -26.86 11.26
N VAL A 68 1.45 -27.81 10.47
CA VAL A 68 0.53 -27.58 9.35
C VAL A 68 -0.82 -27.01 9.83
N GLY A 69 -1.23 -27.34 11.06
CA GLY A 69 -2.41 -26.76 11.70
C GLY A 69 -2.22 -25.26 11.99
N ALA A 70 -1.03 -24.87 12.43
CA ALA A 70 -0.67 -23.47 12.62
C ALA A 70 -0.74 -22.68 11.29
N ALA A 71 -0.30 -23.26 10.17
CA ALA A 71 -0.47 -22.63 8.86
C ALA A 71 -1.95 -22.39 8.50
N GLY A 72 -2.85 -23.32 8.84
CA GLY A 72 -4.29 -23.12 8.65
C GLY A 72 -4.89 -22.02 9.54
N VAL A 73 -4.36 -21.84 10.76
CA VAL A 73 -4.73 -20.73 11.64
C VAL A 73 -4.26 -19.40 11.05
N GLU A 74 -3.01 -19.32 10.61
CA GLU A 74 -2.45 -18.11 9.98
C GLU A 74 -3.20 -17.73 8.70
N ALA A 75 -3.62 -18.71 7.88
CA ALA A 75 -4.43 -18.45 6.68
C ALA A 75 -5.77 -17.77 7.02
N ARG A 76 -6.44 -18.22 8.09
CA ARG A 76 -7.69 -17.60 8.58
C ARG A 76 -7.43 -16.20 9.13
N GLN A 77 -6.35 -16.03 9.89
CA GLN A 77 -5.96 -14.72 10.40
C GLN A 77 -5.69 -13.73 9.26
N CYS A 78 -5.00 -14.15 8.19
CA CYS A 78 -4.83 -13.32 7.01
C CYS A 78 -6.17 -12.95 6.35
N GLN A 79 -7.14 -13.87 6.30
CA GLN A 79 -8.48 -13.59 5.78
C GLN A 79 -9.20 -12.52 6.61
N ASP A 80 -9.16 -12.64 7.93
CA ASP A 80 -9.76 -11.66 8.83
C ASP A 80 -9.08 -10.30 8.70
N LEU A 81 -7.74 -10.26 8.63
CA LEU A 81 -6.98 -9.03 8.40
C LEU A 81 -7.31 -8.41 7.03
N LEU A 82 -7.53 -9.20 5.97
CA LEU A 82 -7.93 -8.70 4.66
C LEU A 82 -9.32 -8.05 4.70
N SER A 83 -10.25 -8.61 5.48
CA SER A 83 -11.55 -7.98 5.70
C SER A 83 -11.40 -6.61 6.38
N GLN A 84 -10.51 -6.50 7.37
CA GLN A 84 -10.21 -5.24 8.06
C GLN A 84 -9.47 -4.26 7.15
N ALA A 85 -8.62 -4.75 6.25
CA ALA A 85 -7.86 -3.95 5.31
C ALA A 85 -8.74 -3.10 4.38
N GLN A 86 -10.00 -3.51 4.14
CA GLN A 86 -10.96 -2.73 3.35
C GLN A 86 -11.18 -1.34 3.95
N TYR A 87 -11.27 -1.23 5.27
CA TYR A 87 -11.38 0.05 5.96
C TYR A 87 -10.13 0.92 5.74
N HIS A 88 -8.94 0.33 5.89
CA HIS A 88 -7.68 1.04 5.70
C HIS A 88 -7.49 1.53 4.25
N VAL A 89 -7.91 0.74 3.25
CA VAL A 89 -7.91 1.15 1.83
C VAL A 89 -8.89 2.30 1.59
N ALA A 90 -10.12 2.21 2.13
CA ALA A 90 -11.10 3.26 1.98
C ALA A 90 -10.61 4.58 2.61
N ARG A 91 -9.98 4.51 3.79
CA ARG A 91 -9.32 5.64 4.44
C ARG A 91 -8.23 6.24 3.56
N ALA A 92 -7.27 5.43 3.12
CA ALA A 92 -6.13 5.90 2.33
C ALA A 92 -6.56 6.55 1.01
N ARG A 93 -7.65 6.06 0.38
CA ARG A 93 -8.24 6.68 -0.82
C ARG A 93 -8.82 8.06 -0.54
N ARG A 94 -9.50 8.25 0.59
CA ARG A 94 -10.05 9.56 0.96
C ARG A 94 -8.93 10.58 1.18
N THR A 95 -7.90 10.21 1.92
CA THR A 95 -6.75 11.08 2.18
C THR A 95 -6.01 11.44 0.89
N ASP A 96 -5.78 10.47 0.01
CA ASP A 96 -5.13 10.72 -1.29
C ASP A 96 -5.95 11.67 -2.18
N GLU A 97 -7.27 11.53 -2.19
CA GLU A 97 -8.17 12.41 -2.93
C GLU A 97 -8.21 13.83 -2.35
N GLU A 98 -8.28 13.97 -1.02
CA GLU A 98 -8.20 15.25 -0.32
C GLU A 98 -6.87 15.97 -0.62
N GLU A 99 -5.75 15.26 -0.59
CA GLU A 99 -4.45 15.82 -0.96
C GLU A 99 -4.40 16.29 -2.41
N LYS A 100 -4.95 15.50 -3.35
CA LYS A 100 -5.02 15.88 -4.77
C LYS A 100 -5.85 17.13 -4.99
N GLN A 101 -7.01 17.22 -4.35
CA GLN A 101 -7.88 18.39 -4.42
C GLN A 101 -7.19 19.64 -3.84
N LEU A 102 -6.51 19.50 -2.71
CA LEU A 102 -5.75 20.58 -2.10
C LEU A 102 -4.63 21.08 -3.02
N ARG A 103 -3.86 20.16 -3.63
CA ARG A 103 -2.80 20.51 -4.58
C ARG A 103 -3.36 21.22 -5.82
N ALA A 104 -4.46 20.72 -6.39
CA ALA A 104 -5.11 21.34 -7.53
C ALA A 104 -5.59 22.76 -7.22
N LYS A 105 -6.20 22.96 -6.04
CA LYS A 105 -6.64 24.29 -5.59
C LYS A 105 -5.46 25.26 -5.44
N GLN A 106 -4.38 24.82 -4.81
CA GLN A 106 -3.17 25.64 -4.66
C GLN A 106 -2.55 26.01 -6.03
N GLU A 107 -2.55 25.09 -6.98
CA GLU A 107 -2.05 25.35 -8.33
C GLU A 107 -2.93 26.36 -9.08
N GLN A 108 -4.26 26.22 -8.97
CA GLN A 108 -5.22 27.16 -9.54
C GLN A 108 -5.05 28.56 -8.97
N GLU A 109 -4.90 28.69 -7.64
CA GLU A 109 -4.67 29.98 -6.97
C GLU A 109 -3.36 30.62 -7.44
N ARG A 110 -2.27 29.85 -7.55
CA ARG A 110 -0.98 30.34 -8.09
C ARG A 110 -1.11 30.78 -9.54
N ALA A 111 -1.82 30.02 -10.38
CA ALA A 111 -2.03 30.36 -11.79
C ALA A 111 -2.86 31.65 -11.94
N ALA A 112 -3.95 31.78 -11.17
CA ALA A 112 -4.79 32.97 -11.17
C ALA A 112 -4.02 34.22 -10.70
N PHE A 113 -3.16 34.07 -9.68
CA PHE A 113 -2.30 35.15 -9.22
C PHE A 113 -1.30 35.60 -10.29
N ARG A 114 -0.62 34.65 -10.96
CA ARG A 114 0.30 34.95 -12.07
C ARG A 114 -0.40 35.66 -13.22
N LEU A 115 -1.61 35.24 -13.59
CA LEU A 115 -2.38 35.87 -14.66
C LEU A 115 -2.74 37.33 -14.30
N LYS A 116 -3.20 37.57 -13.06
CA LYS A 116 -3.49 38.92 -12.56
C LYS A 116 -2.25 39.82 -12.60
N GLN A 117 -1.09 39.32 -12.17
CA GLN A 117 0.15 40.10 -12.22
C GLN A 117 0.55 40.47 -13.66
N MET A 118 0.45 39.52 -14.59
CA MET A 118 0.77 39.76 -16.01
C MET A 118 -0.18 40.78 -16.65
N GLN A 119 -1.48 40.72 -16.34
CA GLN A 119 -2.47 41.70 -16.81
C GLN A 119 -2.17 43.11 -16.26
N LEU A 120 -1.84 43.23 -14.97
CA LEU A 120 -1.48 44.51 -14.37
C LEU A 120 -0.20 45.10 -14.99
N GLN A 121 0.81 44.27 -15.27
CA GLN A 121 2.03 44.72 -15.95
C GLN A 121 1.74 45.24 -17.36
N LYS A 122 0.96 44.49 -18.16
CA LYS A 122 0.56 44.95 -19.51
C LYS A 122 -0.20 46.28 -19.50
N LEU A 123 -1.17 46.43 -18.59
CA LEU A 123 -1.91 47.69 -18.45
C LEU A 123 -1.01 48.87 -18.03
N GLN A 124 0.03 48.61 -17.24
CA GLN A 124 1.01 49.63 -16.87
C GLN A 124 1.93 50.00 -18.03
N GLU A 125 2.34 49.03 -18.85
CA GLU A 125 3.14 49.27 -20.06
C GLU A 125 2.34 50.07 -21.10
N GLU A 126 1.09 49.69 -21.37
CA GLU A 126 0.20 50.41 -22.28
C GLU A 126 0.01 51.88 -21.86
N LYS A 127 -0.17 52.14 -20.56
CA LYS A 127 -0.26 53.50 -19.99
C LYS A 127 1.03 54.32 -20.10
N LYS A 128 2.19 53.67 -20.20
CA LYS A 128 3.49 54.36 -20.37
C LYS A 128 3.84 54.61 -21.83
N SER A 129 3.26 53.83 -22.75
CA SER A 129 3.48 53.95 -24.20
C SER A 129 2.50 54.89 -24.92
N ALA A 130 1.47 55.37 -24.22
CA ALA A 130 0.50 56.37 -24.69
C ALA A 130 0.84 57.75 -24.13
#